data_AF-A0A4Y7JWT3-F1
#
_entry.id   AF-A0A4Y7JWT3-F1
#
_cell.length_a   1.000
_cell.length_b   1.000
_cell.length_c   1.000
_cell.angle_alpha   90.00
_cell.angle_beta   90.00
_cell.angle_gamma   90.00
#
_symmetry.space_group_name_H-M   'P 1'
#
loop_
_entity.id
_entity.type
_entity.pdbx_description
1 polymer ?
#
loop_
_entity_poly.entity_id
_entity_poly.type
_entity_poly.pdbx_seq_one_letter_code
_entity_poly.pdbx_strand_id
1 'polypeptide(L)'
;MKGRLEALKHVAGADADCELKKNIKDLTERQGTNELQEARKELINQLREMGNGGAIGVKRMGGIDFKPFQDACKKKYSADEADVKASQLLSDWENELKDPNWYPF
;
A
#
# COMPACT_ATOMS: atom_id res chain seq x y z
N MET A 1 59.01 11.36 9.72
CA MET A 1 57.66 11.68 10.27
C MET A 1 56.69 12.26 9.24
N LYS A 2 57.14 13.07 8.26
CA LYS A 2 56.27 13.72 7.26
C LYS A 2 55.42 12.76 6.41
N GLY A 3 55.99 11.67 5.90
CA GLY A 3 55.26 10.70 5.05
C GLY A 3 54.14 9.92 5.75
N ARG A 4 54.25 9.68 7.07
CA ARG A 4 53.22 8.97 7.84
C ARG A 4 52.00 9.86 8.13
N LEU A 5 52.22 11.18 8.26
CA LEU A 5 51.15 12.15 8.44
C LEU A 5 50.36 12.36 7.14
N GLU A 6 51.04 12.36 5.99
CA GLU A 6 50.38 12.47 4.67
C GLU A 6 49.57 11.21 4.34
N ALA A 7 50.08 10.01 4.64
CA ALA A 7 49.32 8.77 4.46
C ALA A 7 48.06 8.72 5.33
N LEU A 8 48.12 9.14 6.61
CA LEU A 8 46.96 9.19 7.50
C LEU A 8 45.91 10.22 7.03
N LYS A 9 46.34 11.37 6.52
CA LYS A 9 45.41 12.35 5.92
C LYS A 9 44.73 11.81 4.67
N HIS A 10 45.45 11.11 3.80
CA HIS A 10 44.89 10.54 2.59
C HIS A 10 43.90 9.39 2.88
N VAL A 11 44.21 8.53 3.86
CA VAL A 11 43.32 7.46 4.31
C VAL A 11 42.06 8.02 4.97
N ALA A 12 42.19 8.99 5.88
CA ALA A 12 41.03 9.62 6.52
C ALA A 12 40.15 10.38 5.49
N GLY A 13 40.75 11.00 4.48
CA GLY A 13 40.02 11.63 3.37
C GLY A 13 39.28 10.63 2.48
N ALA A 14 39.87 9.46 2.23
CA ALA A 14 39.24 8.39 1.45
C ALA A 14 38.09 7.71 2.21
N ASP A 15 38.23 7.51 3.53
CA ASP A 15 37.16 6.97 4.38
C ASP A 15 35.95 7.91 4.43
N ALA A 16 36.19 9.22 4.59
CA ALA A 16 35.13 10.23 4.58
C ALA A 16 34.44 10.34 3.20
N ASP A 17 35.17 10.23 2.09
CA ASP A 17 34.62 10.22 0.73
C ASP A 17 33.77 8.95 0.46
N CYS A 18 34.21 7.80 0.95
CA CYS A 18 33.45 6.54 0.86
C CYS A 18 32.12 6.63 1.62
N GLU A 19 32.15 7.20 2.83
CA GLU A 19 30.96 7.37 3.66
C GLU A 19 29.99 8.39 3.06
N LEU A 20 30.50 9.50 2.50
CA LEU A 20 29.68 10.48 1.79
C LEU A 20 28.98 9.87 0.58
N LYS A 21 29.70 9.09 -0.24
CA LYS A 21 29.14 8.41 -1.42
C LYS A 21 28.05 7.41 -1.04
N LYS A 22 28.24 6.68 0.05
CA LYS A 22 27.25 5.73 0.56
C LYS A 22 25.97 6.44 1.00
N ASN A 23 26.08 7.52 1.76
CA ASN A 23 24.92 8.30 2.23
C ASN A 23 24.14 8.94 1.07
N ILE A 24 24.84 9.45 0.04
CA ILE A 24 24.19 10.00 -1.17
C ILE A 24 23.40 8.91 -1.88
N LYS A 25 24.01 7.74 -2.09
CA LYS A 25 23.34 6.60 -2.74
C LYS A 25 22.09 6.17 -1.99
N ASP A 26 22.19 6.01 -0.67
CA ASP A 26 21.05 5.64 0.18
C ASP A 26 19.93 6.69 0.13
N LEU A 27 20.27 7.98 0.07
CA LEU A 27 19.29 9.06 -0.09
C LEU A 27 18.60 9.01 -1.46
N THR A 28 19.34 8.81 -2.54
CA THR A 28 18.78 8.72 -3.90
C THR A 28 17.89 7.49 -4.06
N GLU A 29 18.29 6.34 -3.52
CA GLU A 29 17.48 5.12 -3.54
C GLU A 29 16.19 5.28 -2.73
N ARG A 30 16.25 5.94 -1.57
CA ARG A 30 15.06 6.30 -0.79
C ARG A 30 14.15 7.26 -1.55
N GLN A 31 14.70 8.29 -2.19
CA GLN A 31 13.93 9.25 -2.98
C GLN A 31 13.24 8.57 -4.17
N GLY A 32 13.94 7.76 -4.96
CA GLY A 32 13.34 7.02 -6.07
C GLY A 32 12.28 6.02 -5.63
N THR A 33 12.48 5.39 -4.47
CA THR A 33 11.44 4.52 -3.86
C THR A 33 10.21 5.33 -3.46
N ASN A 34 10.40 6.51 -2.88
CA ASN A 34 9.31 7.38 -2.45
C ASN A 34 8.51 7.91 -3.64
N GLU A 35 9.17 8.40 -4.69
CA GLU A 35 8.51 8.86 -5.93
C GLU A 35 7.66 7.76 -6.57
N LEU A 36 8.17 6.53 -6.65
CA LEU A 36 7.42 5.39 -7.17
C LEU A 36 6.23 5.02 -6.28
N GLN A 37 6.38 5.11 -4.95
CA GLN A 37 5.28 4.88 -4.01
C GLN A 37 4.19 5.95 -4.16
N GLU A 38 4.56 7.21 -4.31
CA GLU A 38 3.60 8.30 -4.52
C GLU A 38 2.89 8.18 -5.87
N ALA A 39 3.61 7.89 -6.96
CA ALA A 39 3.01 7.63 -8.25
C ALA A 39 2.01 6.47 -8.23
N ARG A 40 2.34 5.38 -7.50
CA ARG A 40 1.43 4.24 -7.30
C ARG A 40 0.18 4.64 -6.52
N LYS A 41 0.32 5.40 -5.42
CA LYS A 41 -0.82 5.86 -4.62
C LYS A 41 -1.76 6.73 -5.46
N GLU A 42 -1.19 7.65 -6.21
CA GLU A 42 -1.94 8.58 -7.05
C GLU A 42 -2.71 7.84 -8.16
N LEU A 43 -2.05 6.89 -8.84
CA LEU A 43 -2.71 6.05 -9.85
C LEU A 43 -3.89 5.26 -9.25
N ILE A 44 -3.72 4.67 -8.07
CA ILE A 44 -4.80 3.95 -7.39
C ILE A 44 -5.98 4.88 -7.05
N ASN A 45 -5.71 6.10 -6.59
CA ASN A 45 -6.73 7.08 -6.27
C ASN A 45 -7.51 7.51 -7.52
N GLN A 46 -6.81 7.86 -8.60
CA GLN A 46 -7.45 8.26 -9.86
C GLN A 46 -8.30 7.14 -10.45
N LEU A 47 -7.80 5.89 -10.42
CA LEU A 47 -8.58 4.72 -10.85
C LEU A 47 -9.81 4.47 -9.97
N ARG A 48 -9.76 4.79 -8.67
CA ARG A 48 -10.92 4.69 -7.77
C ARG A 48 -12.00 5.71 -8.11
N GLU A 49 -11.61 6.91 -8.51
CA GLU A 49 -12.54 8.00 -8.89
C GLU A 49 -13.13 7.79 -10.28
N MET A 50 -12.43 7.05 -11.13
CA MET A 50 -12.90 6.62 -12.45
C MET A 50 -14.01 5.57 -12.27
N GLY A 51 -15.24 6.03 -12.06
CA GLY A 51 -16.41 5.17 -11.88
C GLY A 51 -16.71 4.27 -13.09
N ASN A 52 -17.68 3.38 -12.94
CA ASN A 52 -17.99 2.32 -13.92
C ASN A 52 -18.79 2.79 -15.16
N GLY A 53 -18.60 4.04 -15.60
CA GLY A 53 -19.41 4.64 -16.66
C GLY A 53 -18.94 4.41 -18.09
N GLY A 54 -17.75 3.84 -18.30
CA GLY A 54 -17.14 3.64 -19.62
C GLY A 54 -17.21 2.19 -20.12
N ALA A 55 -16.65 1.94 -21.31
CA ALA A 55 -16.51 0.60 -21.88
C ALA A 55 -15.54 -0.30 -21.08
N ILE A 56 -14.73 0.29 -20.20
CA ILE A 56 -13.82 -0.39 -19.28
C ILE A 56 -14.26 -0.05 -17.86
N GLY A 57 -14.57 -1.06 -17.05
CA GLY A 57 -14.89 -0.91 -15.64
C GLY A 57 -13.65 -1.12 -14.76
N VAL A 58 -13.47 -0.26 -13.76
CA VAL A 58 -12.42 -0.42 -12.76
C VAL A 58 -12.99 -1.16 -11.55
N LYS A 59 -12.36 -2.26 -11.12
CA LYS A 59 -12.75 -3.01 -9.92
C LYS A 59 -11.61 -3.07 -8.92
N ARG A 60 -11.90 -2.75 -7.66
CA ARG A 60 -10.94 -2.88 -6.57
C ARG A 60 -10.81 -4.36 -6.18
N MET A 61 -9.59 -4.90 -6.25
CA MET A 61 -9.30 -6.23 -5.73
C MET A 61 -9.61 -6.30 -4.24
N GLY A 62 -10.29 -7.37 -3.81
CA GLY A 62 -10.79 -7.52 -2.44
C GLY A 62 -11.98 -6.62 -2.08
N GLY A 63 -12.46 -5.78 -3.00
CA GLY A 63 -13.70 -5.02 -2.80
C GLY A 63 -14.91 -5.94 -2.97
N ILE A 64 -15.74 -6.01 -1.93
CA ILE A 64 -16.94 -6.83 -1.89
C ILE A 64 -18.16 -5.95 -2.21
N ASP A 65 -19.07 -6.46 -3.04
CA ASP A 65 -20.35 -5.78 -3.30
C ASP A 65 -21.29 -5.99 -2.10
N PHE A 66 -21.94 -4.92 -1.66
CA PHE A 66 -22.91 -4.95 -0.56
C PHE A 66 -24.22 -5.63 -0.96
N LYS A 67 -24.63 -5.54 -2.24
CA LYS A 67 -25.96 -5.97 -2.70
C LYS A 67 -26.28 -7.45 -2.40
N PRO A 68 -25.36 -8.42 -2.62
CA PRO A 68 -25.61 -9.82 -2.27
C PRO A 68 -25.88 -10.04 -0.78
N PHE A 69 -25.21 -9.31 0.11
CA PHE A 69 -25.42 -9.39 1.56
C PHE A 69 -26.79 -8.85 1.93
N GLN A 70 -27.17 -7.71 1.33
CA GLN A 70 -28.51 -7.14 1.48
C GLN A 70 -29.60 -8.12 1.05
N ASP A 71 -29.47 -8.72 -0.13
CA ASP A 71 -30.46 -9.65 -0.69
C ASP A 71 -30.55 -10.94 0.13
N ALA A 72 -29.44 -11.43 0.68
CA ALA A 72 -29.42 -12.57 1.59
C ALA A 72 -30.07 -12.24 2.94
N CYS A 73 -29.75 -11.07 3.53
CA CYS A 73 -30.30 -10.65 4.81
C CYS A 73 -31.80 -10.35 4.74
N LYS A 74 -32.29 -9.75 3.65
CA LYS A 74 -33.73 -9.51 3.43
C LYS A 74 -34.57 -10.78 3.39
N LYS A 75 -33.96 -11.93 3.07
CA LYS A 75 -34.64 -13.23 3.09
C LYS A 75 -34.70 -13.86 4.49
N LYS A 76 -33.86 -13.39 5.44
CA LYS A 76 -33.64 -14.03 6.74
C LYS A 76 -34.05 -13.18 7.94
N TYR A 77 -33.96 -11.86 7.82
CA TYR A 77 -34.22 -10.90 8.89
C TYR A 77 -35.42 -10.01 8.56
N SER A 78 -35.96 -9.33 9.57
CA SER A 78 -37.01 -8.31 9.35
C SER A 78 -36.47 -7.16 8.50
N ALA A 79 -37.36 -6.37 7.90
CA ALA A 79 -36.96 -5.22 7.10
C ALA A 79 -36.10 -4.23 7.90
N ASP A 80 -36.41 -4.03 9.18
CA ASP A 80 -35.69 -3.12 10.07
C ASP A 80 -34.28 -3.61 10.43
N GLU A 81 -34.07 -4.93 10.45
CA GLU A 81 -32.79 -5.54 10.84
C GLU A 81 -31.91 -5.93 9.64
N ALA A 82 -32.50 -6.14 8.47
CA ALA A 82 -31.81 -6.72 7.31
C ALA A 82 -30.59 -5.90 6.87
N ASP A 83 -30.72 -4.57 6.80
CA ASP A 83 -29.62 -3.70 6.38
C ASP A 83 -28.50 -3.63 7.41
N VAL A 84 -28.85 -3.65 8.71
CA VAL A 84 -27.88 -3.70 9.80
C VAL A 84 -27.09 -5.01 9.75
N LYS A 85 -27.78 -6.15 9.58
CA LYS A 85 -27.15 -7.47 9.49
C LYS A 85 -26.28 -7.61 8.23
N ALA A 86 -26.73 -7.06 7.10
CA ALA A 86 -25.93 -7.04 5.89
C ALA A 86 -24.64 -6.25 6.09
N SER A 87 -24.72 -5.09 6.76
CA SER A 87 -23.58 -4.22 7.01
C SER A 87 -22.57 -4.88 7.96
N GLN A 88 -23.06 -5.55 9.00
CA GLN A 88 -22.25 -6.33 9.93
C GLN A 88 -21.48 -7.43 9.18
N LEU A 89 -22.18 -8.26 8.40
CA LEU A 89 -21.57 -9.35 7.64
C LEU A 89 -20.56 -8.87 6.61
N LEU A 90 -20.86 -7.78 5.91
CA LEU A 90 -19.91 -7.16 4.98
C LEU A 90 -18.63 -6.74 5.72
N SER A 91 -18.78 -6.07 6.85
CA SER A 91 -17.65 -5.59 7.67
C SER A 91 -16.78 -6.75 8.16
N ASP A 92 -17.40 -7.84 8.61
CA ASP A 92 -16.71 -9.05 9.05
C ASP A 92 -15.88 -9.63 7.88
N TRP A 93 -16.48 -9.80 6.71
CA TRP A 93 -15.78 -10.28 5.51
C TRP A 93 -14.66 -9.36 5.05
N GLU A 94 -14.87 -8.05 5.06
CA GLU A 94 -13.84 -7.09 4.72
C GLU A 94 -12.65 -7.13 5.68
N ASN A 95 -12.87 -7.49 6.95
CA ASN A 95 -11.80 -7.66 7.93
C ASN A 95 -11.01 -8.94 7.69
N GLU A 96 -11.70 -10.06 7.45
CA GLU A 96 -11.04 -11.32 7.11
C GLU A 96 -10.20 -11.20 5.83
N LEU A 97 -10.70 -10.52 4.79
CA LEU A 97 -9.94 -10.28 3.54
C LEU A 97 -8.69 -9.42 3.71
N LYS A 98 -8.56 -8.67 4.81
CA LYS A 98 -7.34 -7.90 5.11
C LYS A 98 -6.27 -8.79 5.73
N ASP A 99 -6.62 -9.94 6.30
CA ASP A 99 -5.64 -10.85 6.88
C ASP A 99 -4.97 -11.69 5.78
N PRO A 100 -3.67 -11.52 5.53
CA PRO A 100 -2.94 -12.32 4.54
C PRO A 100 -2.86 -13.81 4.90
N ASN A 101 -3.17 -14.19 6.14
CA ASN A 101 -3.21 -15.58 6.59
C ASN A 101 -4.62 -16.17 6.58
N TRP A 102 -5.59 -15.47 6.00
CA TRP A 102 -6.94 -15.97 5.91
C TRP A 102 -7.07 -17.02 4.81
N TYR A 103 -7.41 -18.25 5.20
CA TYR A 103 -7.67 -19.39 4.31
C TYR A 103 -9.09 -19.92 4.57
N PRO A 104 -10.11 -19.38 3.90
CA PRO A 104 -11.51 -19.73 4.17
C PRO A 104 -11.91 -21.16 3.75
N PHE A 105 -11.00 -21.93 3.15
CA PHE A 105 -11.21 -23.30 2.67
C PHE A 105 -10.00 -24.19 2.95
#